data_AF-A0A6A9T9C6-F1
#
_entry.id   AF-A0A6A9T9C6-F1
#
_cell.length_a   1.000
_cell.length_b   1.000
_cell.length_c   1.000
_cell.angle_alpha   90.00
_cell.angle_beta   90.00
_cell.angle_gamma   90.00
#
_symmetry.space_group_name_H-M   'P 1'
#
loop_
_entity.id
_entity.type
_entity.pdbx_description
1 polymer ?
#
loop_
_entity_poly.entity_id
_entity_poly.type
_entity_poly.pdbx_seq_one_letter_code
_entity_poly.pdbx_strand_id
1 'polypeptide(L)'
;MTESLDPWQTDRLDAWRTVASTTATGPDFDLTTDRHTARLQERVEAFVDNPTDRTFETLWSSSTFRGAVVGGPSMIRRSWESVEDFAAFIAEIRDADSYDPDWEEQFVTASMVWELYGRLHPERDPIVSGDACQGLRAFGYGTVHSYADGREAMVAFREDYESVVGHATAGTDHEVPLWDEIETFLHLVHVHDDASVLENLVAGE
;
A
#
# COMPACT_ATOMS: atom_id res chain seq x y z
N MET A 1 15.64 20.33 -4.75
CA MET A 1 16.83 20.20 -3.90
C MET A 1 16.43 19.18 -2.86
N THR A 2 16.78 17.92 -3.06
CA THR A 2 16.59 16.88 -2.05
C THR A 2 17.54 17.21 -0.90
N GLU A 3 17.00 17.58 0.26
CA GLU A 3 17.82 17.63 1.46
C GLU A 3 18.38 16.22 1.67
N SER A 4 19.67 16.11 2.02
CA SER A 4 20.26 14.83 2.38
C SER A 4 19.42 14.19 3.47
N LEU A 5 19.12 12.89 3.35
CA LEU A 5 18.53 12.11 4.43
C LEU A 5 19.30 12.35 5.73
N ASP A 6 18.56 12.54 6.81
CA ASP A 6 19.14 12.63 8.14
C ASP A 6 19.56 11.23 8.65
N PRO A 7 20.34 11.17 9.76
CA PRO A 7 20.77 9.88 10.30
C PRO A 7 19.62 8.96 10.71
N TRP A 8 18.53 9.49 11.27
CA TRP A 8 17.37 8.70 11.69
C TRP A 8 16.67 8.04 10.52
N GLN A 9 16.56 8.74 9.38
CA GLN A 9 15.99 8.23 8.14
C GLN A 9 16.88 7.14 7.54
N THR A 10 18.20 7.40 7.49
CA THR A 10 19.19 6.48 6.92
C THR A 10 19.25 5.17 7.71
N ASP A 11 19.34 5.25 9.05
CA ASP A 11 19.42 4.07 9.93
C ASP A 11 18.21 3.14 9.76
N ARG A 12 17.00 3.69 9.57
CA ARG A 12 15.79 2.90 9.35
C ARG A 12 15.78 2.21 8.00
N LEU A 13 16.19 2.92 6.95
CA LEU A 13 16.29 2.34 5.61
C LEU A 13 17.34 1.20 5.59
N ASP A 14 18.49 1.39 6.23
CA ASP A 14 19.52 0.34 6.35
C ASP A 14 19.04 -0.88 7.17
N ALA A 15 18.34 -0.64 8.28
CA ALA A 15 17.73 -1.72 9.07
C ALA A 15 16.69 -2.50 8.24
N TRP A 16 15.83 -1.77 7.52
CA TRP A 16 14.83 -2.38 6.64
C TRP A 16 15.46 -3.17 5.50
N ARG A 17 16.52 -2.66 4.87
CA ARG A 17 17.28 -3.37 3.84
C ARG A 17 17.70 -4.76 4.32
N THR A 18 18.20 -4.84 5.55
CA THR A 18 18.61 -6.10 6.16
C THR A 18 17.40 -7.01 6.34
N VAL A 19 16.36 -6.56 7.03
CA VAL A 19 15.14 -7.33 7.33
C VAL A 19 14.48 -7.85 6.05
N ALA A 20 14.22 -6.97 5.08
CA ALA A 20 13.53 -7.31 3.85
C ALA A 20 14.32 -8.29 2.98
N SER A 21 15.66 -8.28 3.03
CA SER A 21 16.49 -9.22 2.26
C SER A 21 16.53 -10.64 2.86
N THR A 22 16.28 -10.80 4.16
CA THR A 22 16.45 -12.09 4.86
C THR A 22 15.14 -12.71 5.33
N THR A 23 14.12 -11.89 5.57
CA THR A 23 12.93 -12.29 6.31
C THR A 23 11.68 -11.98 5.51
N ALA A 24 10.97 -13.03 5.08
CA ALA A 24 9.74 -12.88 4.31
C ALA A 24 8.56 -12.35 5.14
N THR A 25 8.48 -12.67 6.44
CA THR A 25 7.36 -12.28 7.31
C THR A 25 7.81 -11.90 8.72
N GLY A 26 7.12 -10.93 9.31
CA GLY A 26 7.27 -10.53 10.70
C GLY A 26 5.92 -10.29 11.37
N PRO A 27 5.91 -9.91 12.66
CA PRO A 27 4.66 -9.60 13.38
C PRO A 27 3.79 -8.53 12.68
N ASP A 28 4.44 -7.54 12.07
CA ASP A 28 3.79 -6.34 11.54
C ASP A 28 4.03 -6.15 10.02
N PHE A 29 4.69 -7.12 9.35
CA PHE A 29 4.90 -7.08 7.90
C PHE A 29 4.85 -8.46 7.24
N ASP A 30 4.52 -8.50 5.95
CA ASP A 30 4.45 -9.72 5.15
C ASP A 30 4.88 -9.39 3.71
N LEU A 31 6.10 -9.80 3.35
CA LEU A 31 6.71 -9.66 2.03
C LEU A 31 6.56 -10.93 1.19
N THR A 32 5.55 -11.78 1.46
CA THR A 32 5.28 -12.92 0.59
C THR A 32 4.44 -12.49 -0.61
N THR A 33 4.74 -13.04 -1.78
CA THR A 33 4.10 -12.72 -3.08
C THR A 33 2.57 -12.86 -3.05
N ASP A 34 2.01 -13.64 -2.12
CA ASP A 34 0.61 -14.08 -2.08
C ASP A 34 -0.39 -13.13 -1.38
N ARG A 35 -0.01 -11.91 -0.99
CA ARG A 35 -0.76 -11.25 0.11
C ARG A 35 -1.55 -10.00 -0.21
N HIS A 36 -0.96 -8.96 -0.79
CA HIS A 36 -1.72 -7.70 -0.91
C HIS A 36 -2.09 -7.40 -2.36
N THR A 37 -1.13 -7.05 -3.20
CA THR A 37 -1.40 -6.67 -4.60
C THR A 37 -1.95 -7.84 -5.43
N ALA A 38 -1.25 -8.99 -5.48
CA ALA A 38 -1.71 -10.15 -6.25
C ALA A 38 -3.07 -10.68 -5.76
N ARG A 39 -3.26 -10.75 -4.44
CA ARG A 39 -4.54 -11.18 -3.83
C ARG A 39 -5.66 -10.19 -4.11
N LEU A 40 -5.39 -8.89 -4.07
CA LEU A 40 -6.37 -7.88 -4.42
C LEU A 40 -6.79 -8.04 -5.87
N GLN A 41 -5.85 -8.19 -6.79
CA GLN A 41 -6.12 -8.38 -8.22
C GLN A 41 -6.98 -9.63 -8.44
N GLU A 42 -6.61 -10.79 -7.88
CA GLU A 42 -7.41 -12.02 -7.96
C GLU A 42 -8.83 -11.84 -7.40
N ARG A 43 -8.96 -11.17 -6.25
CA ARG A 43 -10.27 -10.94 -5.61
C ARG A 43 -11.11 -9.93 -6.38
N VAL A 44 -10.48 -8.93 -7.01
CA VAL A 44 -11.16 -7.99 -7.91
C VAL A 44 -11.68 -8.72 -9.13
N GLU A 45 -10.87 -9.58 -9.77
CA GLU A 45 -11.30 -10.41 -10.89
C GLU A 45 -12.50 -11.29 -10.50
N ALA A 46 -12.38 -12.05 -9.40
CA ALA A 46 -13.46 -12.91 -8.93
C ALA A 46 -14.74 -12.13 -8.55
N PHE A 47 -14.59 -10.91 -8.03
CA PHE A 47 -15.72 -10.05 -7.68
C PHE A 47 -16.41 -9.48 -8.92
N VAL A 48 -15.64 -8.98 -9.89
CA VAL A 48 -16.15 -8.43 -11.15
C VAL A 48 -16.83 -9.51 -12.00
N ASP A 49 -16.28 -10.73 -12.04
CA ASP A 49 -16.84 -11.84 -12.82
C ASP A 49 -18.11 -12.44 -12.20
N ASN A 50 -18.22 -12.42 -10.87
CA ASN A 50 -19.36 -12.95 -10.14
C ASN A 50 -19.73 -12.05 -8.94
N PRO A 51 -20.41 -10.93 -9.19
CA PRO A 51 -20.76 -9.96 -8.16
C PRO A 51 -21.82 -10.54 -7.22
N THR A 52 -21.42 -10.82 -5.98
CA THR A 52 -22.28 -11.30 -4.90
C THR A 52 -21.84 -10.66 -3.59
N ASP A 53 -22.71 -10.61 -2.57
CA ASP A 53 -22.30 -10.10 -1.25
C ASP A 53 -21.12 -10.91 -0.67
N ARG A 54 -21.03 -12.20 -0.97
CA ARG A 54 -19.91 -13.06 -0.55
C ARG A 54 -18.59 -12.67 -1.21
N THR A 55 -18.59 -12.44 -2.53
CA THR A 55 -17.38 -12.02 -3.25
C THR A 55 -16.99 -10.60 -2.88
N PHE A 56 -17.98 -9.71 -2.62
CA PHE A 56 -17.77 -8.40 -2.02
C PHE A 56 -17.08 -8.48 -0.66
N GLU A 57 -17.61 -9.26 0.29
CA GLU A 57 -17.02 -9.41 1.64
C GLU A 57 -15.60 -9.98 1.60
N THR A 58 -15.34 -10.85 0.61
CA THR A 58 -14.00 -11.41 0.38
C THR A 58 -13.03 -10.34 -0.13
N LEU A 59 -13.46 -9.55 -1.12
CA LEU A 59 -12.69 -8.43 -1.66
C LEU A 59 -12.45 -7.36 -0.59
N TRP A 60 -13.51 -6.88 0.04
CA TRP A 60 -13.51 -5.76 0.98
C TRP A 60 -13.17 -6.22 2.40
N SER A 61 -11.97 -6.77 2.58
CA SER A 61 -11.49 -7.22 3.89
C SER A 61 -10.07 -6.74 4.16
N SER A 62 -9.71 -6.62 5.45
CA SER A 62 -8.35 -6.27 5.88
C SER A 62 -7.29 -7.24 5.39
N SER A 63 -7.69 -8.46 5.04
CA SER A 63 -6.81 -9.48 4.46
C SER A 63 -6.49 -9.26 2.98
N THR A 64 -7.17 -8.31 2.32
CA THR A 64 -6.94 -7.93 0.91
C THR A 64 -6.10 -6.66 0.82
N PHE A 65 -6.52 -5.58 1.50
CA PHE A 65 -5.85 -4.29 1.49
C PHE A 65 -6.18 -3.50 2.75
N ARG A 66 -5.34 -2.54 3.12
CA ARG A 66 -5.39 -1.90 4.44
C ARG A 66 -6.60 -0.98 4.57
N GLY A 67 -6.92 -0.23 3.51
CA GLY A 67 -8.07 0.68 3.45
C GLY A 67 -9.43 0.02 3.74
N ALA A 68 -9.57 -1.30 3.60
CA ALA A 68 -10.83 -2.02 3.81
C ALA A 68 -11.38 -1.92 5.25
N VAL A 69 -10.54 -1.59 6.23
CA VAL A 69 -10.98 -1.43 7.64
C VAL A 69 -11.71 -0.12 7.90
N VAL A 70 -11.46 0.91 7.10
CA VAL A 70 -12.03 2.24 7.32
C VAL A 70 -13.49 2.23 6.86
N GLY A 71 -14.42 2.61 7.75
CA GLY A 71 -15.87 2.47 7.53
C GLY A 71 -16.40 1.03 7.57
N GLY A 72 -15.59 0.05 7.18
CA GLY A 72 -15.90 -1.37 7.16
C GLY A 72 -16.81 -1.78 5.98
N PRO A 73 -16.91 -3.10 5.70
CA PRO A 73 -17.58 -3.62 4.50
C PRO A 73 -19.05 -3.22 4.42
N SER A 74 -19.76 -3.27 5.55
CA SER A 74 -21.18 -2.93 5.63
C SER A 74 -21.47 -1.46 5.32
N MET A 75 -20.55 -0.55 5.62
CA MET A 75 -20.75 0.88 5.32
C MET A 75 -20.57 1.12 3.82
N ILE A 76 -19.48 0.61 3.24
CA ILE A 76 -19.24 0.71 1.79
C ILE A 76 -20.38 0.08 1.02
N ARG A 77 -20.80 -1.13 1.37
CA ARG A 77 -21.91 -1.83 0.68
C ARG A 77 -23.21 -1.04 0.63
N ARG A 78 -23.50 -0.22 1.66
CA ARG A 78 -24.72 0.59 1.77
C ARG A 78 -24.69 1.86 0.92
N SER A 79 -23.51 2.31 0.49
CA SER A 79 -23.36 3.47 -0.40
C SER A 79 -23.76 3.15 -1.84
N TRP A 80 -23.96 1.87 -2.18
CA TRP A 80 -24.26 1.39 -3.52
C TRP A 80 -25.66 0.78 -3.60
N GLU A 81 -26.36 1.05 -4.70
CA GLU A 81 -27.72 0.53 -4.95
C GLU A 81 -27.71 -1.00 -5.02
N SER A 82 -26.74 -1.58 -5.73
CA SER A 82 -26.53 -3.02 -5.86
C SER A 82 -25.05 -3.41 -5.73
N VAL A 83 -24.78 -4.71 -5.58
CA VAL A 83 -23.39 -5.21 -5.54
C VAL A 83 -22.78 -5.21 -6.94
N GLU A 84 -23.62 -5.31 -7.96
CA GLU A 84 -23.32 -5.22 -9.37
C GLU A 84 -22.86 -3.81 -9.77
N ASP A 85 -23.51 -2.76 -9.26
CA ASP A 85 -23.08 -1.37 -9.51
C ASP A 85 -21.69 -1.12 -8.91
N PHE A 86 -21.44 -1.65 -7.72
CA PHE A 86 -20.11 -1.57 -7.11
C PHE A 86 -19.08 -2.37 -7.92
N ALA A 87 -19.44 -3.55 -8.43
CA ALA A 87 -18.56 -4.34 -9.29
C ALA A 87 -18.23 -3.62 -10.61
N ALA A 88 -19.21 -2.94 -11.22
CA ALA A 88 -18.98 -2.12 -12.41
C ALA A 88 -17.99 -0.99 -12.14
N PHE A 89 -18.12 -0.33 -10.99
CA PHE A 89 -17.18 0.72 -10.56
C PHE A 89 -15.77 0.18 -10.27
N ILE A 90 -15.65 -0.97 -9.61
CA ILE A 90 -14.34 -1.62 -9.41
C ILE A 90 -13.70 -2.02 -10.75
N ALA A 91 -14.51 -2.50 -11.71
CA ALA A 91 -14.04 -2.81 -13.06
C ALA A 91 -13.56 -1.54 -13.79
N GLU A 92 -14.25 -0.41 -13.63
CA GLU A 92 -13.83 0.89 -14.16
C GLU A 92 -12.43 1.28 -13.66
N ILE A 93 -12.19 1.19 -12.34
CA ILE A 93 -10.87 1.49 -11.75
C ILE A 93 -9.80 0.53 -12.28
N ARG A 94 -10.12 -0.78 -12.37
CA ARG A 94 -9.20 -1.81 -12.88
C ARG A 94 -8.81 -1.56 -14.33
N ASP A 95 -9.75 -1.17 -15.18
CA ASP A 95 -9.53 -1.02 -16.61
C ASP A 95 -9.04 0.38 -17.01
N ALA A 96 -8.93 1.31 -16.05
CA ALA A 96 -8.50 2.67 -16.30
C ALA A 96 -7.03 2.80 -16.69
N ASP A 97 -6.74 3.73 -17.60
CA ASP A 97 -5.37 4.08 -18.00
C ASP A 97 -4.72 5.12 -17.10
N SER A 98 -5.53 5.85 -16.32
CA SER A 98 -5.10 6.91 -15.42
C SER A 98 -6.05 7.04 -14.25
N TYR A 99 -5.54 7.58 -13.13
CA TYR A 99 -6.34 7.90 -11.97
C TYR A 99 -7.41 8.97 -12.27
N ASP A 100 -8.64 8.75 -11.81
CA ASP A 100 -9.73 9.72 -11.86
C ASP A 100 -10.08 10.23 -10.43
N PRO A 101 -9.91 11.53 -10.14
CA PRO A 101 -10.28 12.13 -8.86
C PRO A 101 -11.77 12.01 -8.51
N ASP A 102 -12.66 11.88 -9.49
CA ASP A 102 -14.11 11.78 -9.24
C ASP A 102 -14.46 10.48 -8.51
N TRP A 103 -13.59 9.46 -8.56
CA TRP A 103 -13.76 8.23 -7.78
C TRP A 103 -13.67 8.45 -6.26
N GLU A 104 -13.00 9.52 -5.80
CA GLU A 104 -12.85 9.81 -4.38
C GLU A 104 -14.19 10.02 -3.67
N GLU A 105 -15.19 10.55 -4.40
CA GLU A 105 -16.53 10.85 -3.86
C GLU A 105 -17.30 9.57 -3.48
N GLN A 106 -16.88 8.41 -3.99
CA GLN A 106 -17.54 7.13 -3.73
C GLN A 106 -17.09 6.45 -2.44
N PHE A 107 -16.08 7.02 -1.76
CA PHE A 107 -15.47 6.43 -0.57
C PHE A 107 -15.56 7.34 0.66
N VAL A 108 -15.50 6.73 1.85
CA VAL A 108 -15.49 7.45 3.13
C VAL A 108 -14.21 8.29 3.27
N THR A 109 -13.10 7.80 2.72
CA THR A 109 -11.81 8.48 2.70
C THR A 109 -11.15 8.26 1.34
N ALA A 110 -10.65 9.33 0.72
CA ALA A 110 -10.00 9.28 -0.59
C ALA A 110 -8.81 8.29 -0.65
N SER A 111 -8.07 8.12 0.45
CA SER A 111 -6.96 7.17 0.53
C SER A 111 -7.32 5.70 0.26
N MET A 112 -8.61 5.32 0.37
CA MET A 112 -9.05 3.97 -0.02
C MET A 112 -8.91 3.75 -1.52
N VAL A 113 -9.37 4.71 -2.33
CA VAL A 113 -9.30 4.58 -3.79
C VAL A 113 -7.87 4.78 -4.29
N TRP A 114 -7.07 5.59 -3.60
CA TRP A 114 -5.65 5.74 -3.89
C TRP A 114 -4.89 4.42 -3.74
N GLU A 115 -5.10 3.70 -2.63
CA GLU A 115 -4.49 2.38 -2.42
C GLU A 115 -5.01 1.36 -3.45
N LEU A 116 -6.34 1.31 -3.65
CA LEU A 116 -6.97 0.39 -4.59
C LEU A 116 -6.42 0.58 -6.01
N TYR A 117 -6.35 1.81 -6.49
CA TYR A 117 -5.82 2.12 -7.82
C TYR A 117 -4.33 1.74 -7.93
N GLY A 118 -3.49 2.10 -6.96
CA GLY A 118 -2.07 1.72 -6.97
C GLY A 118 -1.84 0.21 -7.00
N ARG A 119 -2.65 -0.57 -6.26
CA ARG A 119 -2.58 -2.05 -6.25
C ARG A 119 -3.14 -2.68 -7.53
N LEU A 120 -4.05 -2.01 -8.24
CA LEU A 120 -4.53 -2.49 -9.54
C LEU A 120 -3.56 -2.15 -10.68
N HIS A 121 -2.67 -1.16 -10.47
CA HIS A 121 -1.74 -0.65 -11.48
C HIS A 121 -0.28 -0.61 -11.00
N PRO A 122 0.26 -1.67 -10.38
CA PRO A 122 1.54 -1.62 -9.67
C PRO A 122 2.75 -1.37 -10.58
N GLU A 123 2.64 -1.63 -11.88
CA GLU A 123 3.69 -1.37 -12.87
C GLU A 123 3.82 0.12 -13.25
N ARG A 124 2.77 0.92 -12.99
CA ARG A 124 2.65 2.30 -13.48
C ARG A 124 2.59 3.32 -12.37
N ASP A 125 1.96 2.97 -11.25
CA ASP A 125 1.61 3.91 -10.21
C ASP A 125 1.98 3.38 -8.81
N PRO A 126 2.38 4.28 -7.88
CA PRO A 126 2.70 3.90 -6.51
C PRO A 126 1.45 3.51 -5.71
N ILE A 127 1.65 2.72 -4.67
CA ILE A 127 0.59 2.36 -3.72
C ILE A 127 0.48 3.46 -2.66
N VAL A 128 -0.43 4.41 -2.89
CA VAL A 128 -0.67 5.54 -1.98
C VAL A 128 -1.73 5.14 -0.95
N SER A 129 -1.33 4.37 0.07
CA SER A 129 -2.20 4.00 1.20
C SER A 129 -2.25 5.09 2.27
N GLY A 130 -3.27 5.03 3.14
CA GLY A 130 -3.36 5.93 4.29
C GLY A 130 -2.14 5.83 5.22
N ASP A 131 -1.65 4.60 5.42
CA ASP A 131 -0.45 4.31 6.21
C ASP A 131 0.81 4.81 5.49
N ALA A 132 0.92 4.63 4.17
CA ALA A 132 2.00 5.19 3.37
C ALA A 132 2.06 6.72 3.51
N CYS A 133 0.92 7.40 3.48
CA CYS A 133 0.85 8.85 3.68
C CYS A 133 1.36 9.28 5.07
N GLN A 134 1.06 8.51 6.12
CA GLN A 134 1.59 8.80 7.46
C GLN A 134 3.08 8.50 7.56
N GLY A 135 3.56 7.40 6.97
CA GLY A 135 4.98 7.05 6.89
C GLY A 135 5.80 8.12 6.16
N LEU A 136 5.31 8.60 5.01
CA LEU A 136 5.92 9.70 4.26
C LEU A 136 6.03 10.97 5.11
N ARG A 137 4.97 11.30 5.83
CA ARG A 137 4.97 12.46 6.74
C ARG A 137 6.01 12.30 7.85
N ALA A 138 6.13 11.11 8.44
CA ALA A 138 7.15 10.81 9.45
C ALA A 138 8.58 10.94 8.86
N PHE A 139 8.75 10.60 7.58
CA PHE A 139 9.97 10.81 6.81
C PHE A 139 10.16 12.24 6.29
N GLY A 140 9.35 13.22 6.71
CA GLY A 140 9.57 14.62 6.36
C GLY A 140 9.04 15.03 4.97
N TYR A 141 8.33 14.16 4.26
CA TYR A 141 7.74 14.46 2.93
C TYR A 141 6.48 15.33 2.99
N GLY A 142 6.12 15.83 4.17
CA GLY A 142 4.96 16.69 4.37
C GLY A 142 3.64 15.92 4.48
N THR A 143 2.53 16.66 4.44
CA THR A 143 1.17 16.08 4.50
C THR A 143 0.64 15.89 3.09
N VAL A 144 0.15 14.70 2.78
CA VAL A 144 -0.51 14.39 1.51
C VAL A 144 -1.95 14.90 1.55
N HIS A 145 -2.33 15.73 0.58
CA HIS A 145 -3.67 16.32 0.49
C HIS A 145 -4.50 15.85 -0.71
N SER A 146 -3.86 15.20 -1.68
CA SER A 146 -4.49 14.66 -2.89
C SER A 146 -3.72 13.45 -3.40
N TYR A 147 -4.31 12.68 -4.33
CA TYR A 147 -3.60 11.59 -5.00
C TYR A 147 -2.32 12.08 -5.70
N ALA A 148 -2.38 13.25 -6.36
CA ALA A 148 -1.24 13.82 -7.06
C ALA A 148 -0.08 14.15 -6.11
N ASP A 149 -0.38 14.77 -4.96
CA ASP A 149 0.63 15.03 -3.92
C ASP A 149 1.23 13.72 -3.38
N GLY A 150 0.37 12.71 -3.16
CA GLY A 150 0.80 11.39 -2.67
C GLY A 150 1.71 10.69 -3.67
N ARG A 151 1.37 10.74 -4.96
CA ARG A 151 2.18 10.17 -6.04
C ARG A 151 3.53 10.88 -6.16
N GLU A 152 3.57 12.21 -6.10
CA GLU A 152 4.82 12.97 -6.11
C GLU A 152 5.70 12.62 -4.90
N ALA A 153 5.13 12.59 -3.69
CA ALA A 153 5.85 12.23 -2.48
C ALA A 153 6.37 10.78 -2.51
N MET A 154 5.58 9.83 -2.99
CA MET A 154 6.01 8.42 -3.17
C MET A 154 7.15 8.28 -4.17
N VAL A 155 7.11 9.02 -5.29
CA VAL A 155 8.19 9.01 -6.29
C VAL A 155 9.46 9.60 -5.72
N ALA A 156 9.38 10.74 -5.03
CA ALA A 156 10.54 11.34 -4.38
C ALA A 156 11.11 10.41 -3.29
N PHE A 157 10.25 9.80 -2.48
CA PHE A 157 10.67 8.82 -1.46
C PHE A 157 11.32 7.60 -2.07
N ARG A 158 10.83 7.11 -3.21
CA ARG A 158 11.44 6.00 -3.93
C ARG A 158 12.89 6.30 -4.33
N GLU A 159 13.19 7.51 -4.80
CA GLU A 159 14.57 7.88 -5.16
C GLU A 159 15.52 7.77 -3.96
N ASP A 160 15.10 8.29 -2.80
CA ASP A 160 15.84 8.19 -1.55
C ASP A 160 15.96 6.73 -1.08
N TYR A 161 14.86 5.97 -1.14
CA TYR A 161 14.80 4.56 -0.79
C TYR A 161 15.76 3.73 -1.65
N GLU A 162 15.71 3.87 -2.98
CA GLU A 162 16.59 3.14 -3.91
C GLU A 162 18.08 3.51 -3.70
N SER A 163 18.37 4.75 -3.27
CA SER A 163 19.74 5.19 -2.99
C SER A 163 20.38 4.49 -1.79
N VAL A 164 19.57 4.11 -0.79
CA VAL A 164 20.03 3.44 0.44
C VAL A 164 19.79 1.94 0.36
N VAL A 165 18.54 1.53 0.11
CA VAL A 165 18.07 0.14 0.15
C VAL A 165 18.26 -0.57 -1.18
N GLY A 166 17.95 0.11 -2.29
CA GLY A 166 17.77 -0.50 -3.59
C GLY A 166 16.41 -1.21 -3.69
N HIS A 167 16.40 -2.48 -4.08
CA HIS A 167 15.23 -3.36 -4.03
C HIS A 167 15.63 -4.58 -3.19
N ALA A 168 15.34 -4.55 -1.89
CA ALA A 168 15.93 -5.48 -0.93
C ALA A 168 15.50 -6.93 -1.12
N THR A 169 14.27 -7.13 -1.59
CA THR A 169 13.70 -8.45 -1.89
C THR A 169 14.10 -8.98 -3.27
N ALA A 170 14.77 -8.18 -4.12
CA ALA A 170 15.19 -8.63 -5.45
C ALA A 170 16.14 -9.84 -5.37
N GLY A 171 15.81 -10.92 -6.06
CA GLY A 171 16.58 -12.15 -6.11
C GLY A 171 16.44 -13.07 -4.89
N THR A 172 15.54 -12.77 -3.95
CA THR A 172 15.20 -13.66 -2.83
C THR A 172 14.06 -14.62 -3.19
N ASP A 173 13.82 -15.63 -2.35
CA ASP A 173 12.67 -16.54 -2.50
C ASP A 173 11.31 -15.85 -2.20
N HIS A 174 11.35 -14.58 -1.75
CA HIS A 174 10.20 -13.76 -1.38
C HIS A 174 10.25 -12.39 -2.06
N GLU A 175 10.74 -12.35 -3.30
CA GLU A 175 10.72 -11.15 -4.13
C GLU A 175 9.29 -10.61 -4.29
N VAL A 176 9.11 -9.32 -4.02
CA VAL A 176 7.86 -8.57 -4.25
C VAL A 176 8.15 -7.35 -5.12
N PRO A 177 7.14 -6.79 -5.80
CA PRO A 177 7.31 -5.52 -6.52
C PRO A 177 7.83 -4.41 -5.59
N LEU A 178 8.68 -3.53 -6.12
CA LEU A 178 9.32 -2.47 -5.32
C LEU A 178 8.30 -1.56 -4.61
N TRP A 179 7.16 -1.27 -5.23
CA TRP A 179 6.12 -0.46 -4.58
C TRP A 179 5.44 -1.16 -3.40
N ASP A 180 5.30 -2.50 -3.44
CA ASP A 180 4.83 -3.27 -2.30
C ASP A 180 5.86 -3.27 -1.16
N GLU A 181 7.15 -3.38 -1.49
CA GLU A 181 8.24 -3.28 -0.51
C GLU A 181 8.27 -1.89 0.16
N ILE A 182 8.17 -0.82 -0.62
CA ILE A 182 8.13 0.57 -0.14
C ILE A 182 6.89 0.83 0.71
N GLU A 183 5.70 0.41 0.27
CA GLU A 183 4.46 0.61 1.03
C GLU A 183 4.50 -0.15 2.36
N THR A 184 5.06 -1.36 2.36
CA THR A 184 5.25 -2.16 3.58
C THR A 184 6.20 -1.46 4.55
N PHE A 185 7.30 -0.89 4.06
CA PHE A 185 8.20 -0.09 4.88
C PHE A 185 7.50 1.12 5.49
N LEU A 186 6.80 1.91 4.69
CA LEU A 186 6.11 3.11 5.16
C LEU A 186 4.99 2.78 6.14
N HIS A 187 4.32 1.64 5.97
CA HIS A 187 3.39 1.11 6.97
C HIS A 187 4.11 0.84 8.30
N LEU A 188 5.26 0.16 8.30
CA LEU A 188 6.03 -0.10 9.52
C LEU A 188 6.47 1.19 10.21
N VAL A 189 6.91 2.18 9.44
CA VAL A 189 7.24 3.51 9.96
C VAL A 189 6.02 4.16 10.62
N HIS A 190 4.84 4.04 10.01
CA HIS A 190 3.61 4.58 10.58
C HIS A 190 3.23 3.88 11.90
N VAL A 191 3.24 2.55 11.94
CA VAL A 191 2.81 1.79 13.12
C VAL A 191 3.86 1.77 14.23
N HIS A 192 5.12 2.07 13.92
CA HIS A 192 6.22 2.09 14.87
C HIS A 192 6.94 3.44 14.84
N ASP A 193 6.45 4.35 15.67
CA ASP A 193 7.03 5.69 15.90
C ASP A 193 8.46 5.63 16.51
N ASP A 194 8.80 4.51 17.16
CA ASP A 194 10.02 4.33 17.94
C ASP A 194 11.08 3.50 17.21
N ALA A 195 12.35 3.94 17.27
CA ALA A 195 13.49 3.34 16.54
C ALA A 195 13.72 1.85 16.86
N SER A 196 13.18 1.39 17.99
CA SER A 196 13.40 0.05 18.50
C SER A 196 12.77 -1.07 17.69
N VAL A 197 11.75 -0.84 16.85
CA VAL A 197 11.04 -1.97 16.22
C VAL A 197 11.81 -2.59 15.06
N LEU A 198 12.41 -1.79 14.18
CA LEU A 198 13.26 -2.35 13.11
C LEU A 198 14.53 -2.99 13.68
N GLU A 199 15.10 -2.44 14.76
CA GLU A 199 16.20 -3.08 15.49
C GLU A 199 15.78 -4.39 16.19
N ASN A 200 14.58 -4.44 16.77
CA ASN A 200 14.02 -5.65 17.40
C ASN A 200 13.65 -6.73 16.38
N LEU A 201 13.31 -6.35 15.14
CA LEU A 201 13.09 -7.29 14.03
C LEU A 201 14.40 -7.95 13.57
N VAL A 202 15.53 -7.26 13.72
CA VAL A 202 16.87 -7.81 13.45
C VAL A 202 17.43 -8.60 14.66
N ALA A 203 17.11 -8.19 15.89
CA ALA A 203 17.60 -8.83 17.12
C ALA A 203 16.81 -10.08 17.56
N GLY A 204 15.78 -10.47 16.81
CA GLY A 204 14.88 -11.59 17.09
C GLY A 204 15.35 -12.97 16.59
N GLU A 205 16.65 -13.15 16.31
CA GLU A 205 17.28 -14.46 16.05
C GLU A 205 17.71 -15.19 17.34
#